data_AF-A0A239R5P7-F1
#
_entry.id   AF-A0A239R5P7-F1
#
_cell.length_a   1.000
_cell.length_b   1.000
_cell.length_c   1.000
_cell.angle_alpha   90.00
_cell.angle_beta   90.00
_cell.angle_gamma   90.00
#
_symmetry.space_group_name_H-M   'P 1'
#
loop_
_entity.id
_entity.type
_entity.pdbx_description
1 polymer ?
#
loop_
_entity_poly.entity_id
_entity_poly.type
_entity_poly.pdbx_seq_one_letter_code
_entity_poly.pdbx_strand_id
1 'polypeptide(L)'
;MKFIKRAIVYILIGIGFGGLCYLFFLWQSGAKTQTVQQIANVVFTSGLIGLVSMIFEVEAFAMTWKLIIHFCLVYSINSWLNLMNGITTSFFWSWDFLVEFTLIYLVIWLVLYINFNHRVKNINQKLQEKNK
;
A
#
# COMPACT_ATOMS: atom_id res chain seq x y z
N MET A 1 -23.23 7.84 3.63
CA MET A 1 -22.19 8.82 3.17
C MET A 1 -20.83 8.71 3.88
N LYS A 2 -20.74 8.46 5.20
CA LYS A 2 -19.43 8.40 5.90
C LYS A 2 -18.49 7.30 5.37
N PHE A 3 -19.03 6.11 5.07
CA PHE A 3 -18.25 4.98 4.54
C PHE A 3 -17.63 5.28 3.17
N ILE A 4 -18.42 5.81 2.23
CA ILE A 4 -17.96 6.16 0.87
C ILE A 4 -16.82 7.19 0.93
N LYS A 5 -16.96 8.24 1.76
CA LYS A 5 -15.90 9.24 1.92
C LYS A 5 -14.59 8.60 2.43
N ARG A 6 -14.67 7.65 3.37
CA ARG A 6 -13.48 6.94 3.87
C ARG A 6 -12.87 6.07 2.77
N ALA A 7 -13.68 5.28 2.06
CA ALA A 7 -13.22 4.46 0.95
C ALA A 7 -12.45 5.28 -0.11
N ILE A 8 -12.96 6.47 -0.46
CA ILE A 8 -12.27 7.40 -1.38
C ILE A 8 -10.91 7.83 -0.81
N VAL A 9 -10.83 8.19 0.47
CA VAL A 9 -9.56 8.56 1.11
C VAL A 9 -8.55 7.40 1.05
N TYR A 10 -8.98 6.19 1.35
CA TYR A 10 -8.13 5.00 1.27
C TYR A 10 -7.65 4.72 -0.15
N ILE A 11 -8.53 4.85 -1.15
CA ILE A 11 -8.15 4.73 -2.57
C ILE A 11 -7.07 5.75 -2.91
N LEU A 12 -7.25 7.02 -2.54
CA LEU A 12 -6.29 8.08 -2.84
C LEU A 12 -4.94 7.85 -2.16
N ILE A 13 -4.94 7.38 -0.91
CA ILE A 13 -3.71 7.01 -0.19
C ILE A 13 -3.02 5.84 -0.90
N GLY A 14 -3.78 4.80 -1.29
CA GLY A 14 -3.28 3.66 -2.03
C GLY A 14 -2.62 4.06 -3.34
N ILE A 15 -3.29 4.90 -4.15
CA ILE A 15 -2.75 5.48 -5.39
C ILE A 15 -1.47 6.27 -5.12
N GLY A 16 -1.41 7.05 -4.03
CA GLY A 16 -0.21 7.79 -3.64
C GLY A 16 1.00 6.88 -3.40
N PHE A 17 0.85 5.87 -2.54
CA PHE A 17 1.95 4.92 -2.28
C PHE A 17 2.31 4.09 -3.50
N GLY A 18 1.32 3.55 -4.21
CA GLY A 18 1.55 2.73 -5.39
C GLY A 18 2.20 3.51 -6.53
N GLY A 19 1.81 4.77 -6.74
CA GLY A 19 2.44 5.66 -7.71
C GLY A 19 3.90 5.97 -7.37
N LEU A 20 4.22 6.25 -6.09
CA LEU A 20 5.60 6.45 -5.66
C LEU A 20 6.46 5.20 -5.83
N CYS A 21 5.94 4.03 -5.46
CA CYS A 21 6.64 2.76 -5.64
C CYS A 21 6.88 2.49 -7.13
N TYR A 22 5.87 2.70 -7.96
CA TYR A 22 5.99 2.50 -9.39
C TYR A 22 7.04 3.41 -10.02
N LEU A 23 7.06 4.70 -9.67
CA LEU A 23 8.08 5.64 -10.13
C LEU A 23 9.49 5.22 -9.70
N PHE A 24 9.65 4.74 -8.46
CA PHE A 24 10.92 4.23 -7.97
C PHE A 24 11.42 3.05 -8.83
N PHE A 25 10.54 2.10 -9.16
CA PHE A 25 10.89 0.96 -10.01
C PHE A 25 11.17 1.34 -11.46
N LEU A 26 10.43 2.31 -12.01
CA LEU A 26 10.73 2.84 -13.35
C LEU A 26 12.12 3.49 -13.39
N TRP A 27 12.47 4.23 -12.34
CA TRP A 27 13.80 4.83 -12.22
C TRP A 27 14.90 3.77 -12.10
N GLN A 28 14.72 2.77 -11.24
CA GLN A 28 15.67 1.67 -11.05
C GLN A 28 15.87 0.83 -12.32
N SER A 29 14.81 0.60 -13.09
CA SER A 29 14.87 -0.16 -14.36
C SER A 29 15.40 0.66 -15.55
N GLY A 30 15.63 1.96 -15.39
CA GLY A 30 16.05 2.84 -16.49
C GLY A 30 14.98 2.98 -17.58
N ALA A 31 13.71 2.79 -17.24
CA ALA A 31 12.62 2.80 -18.19
C ALA A 31 12.44 4.19 -18.83
N LYS A 32 12.48 4.25 -20.17
CA LYS A 32 12.39 5.52 -20.92
C LYS A 32 10.96 5.90 -21.31
N THR A 33 10.08 4.91 -21.48
CA THR A 33 8.71 5.10 -21.96
C THR A 33 7.77 4.16 -21.24
N GLN A 34 6.55 4.62 -20.97
CA GLN A 34 5.48 3.80 -20.39
C GLN A 34 4.18 4.01 -21.17
N THR A 35 3.40 2.95 -21.32
CA THR A 35 2.09 3.06 -21.96
C THR A 35 1.07 3.64 -20.99
N VAL A 36 0.07 4.34 -21.52
CA VAL A 36 -1.07 4.82 -20.72
C VAL A 36 -1.77 3.66 -20.02
N GLN A 37 -1.84 2.48 -20.65
CA GLN A 37 -2.43 1.28 -20.07
C GLN A 37 -1.68 0.80 -18.82
N GLN A 38 -0.34 0.78 -18.85
CA GLN A 38 0.47 0.39 -17.68
C GLN A 38 0.25 1.34 -16.51
N ILE A 39 0.22 2.65 -16.78
CA ILE A 39 -0.06 3.67 -15.76
C ILE A 39 -1.47 3.49 -15.20
N ALA A 40 -2.47 3.29 -16.05
CA ALA A 40 -3.85 3.06 -15.64
C ALA A 40 -3.99 1.80 -14.77
N ASN A 41 -3.32 0.70 -15.14
CA ASN A 41 -3.31 -0.53 -14.37
C ASN A 41 -2.70 -0.31 -12.97
N VAL A 42 -1.59 0.43 -12.89
CA VAL A 42 -0.96 0.79 -11.60
C VAL A 42 -1.91 1.61 -10.74
N VAL A 43 -2.51 2.67 -11.28
CA VAL A 43 -3.45 3.53 -10.54
C VAL A 43 -4.64 2.71 -10.03
N PHE A 44 -5.21 1.87 -10.89
CA PHE A 44 -6.36 1.02 -10.54
C PHE A 44 -6.02 0.03 -9.43
N THR A 45 -4.94 -0.74 -9.58
CA THR A 45 -4.52 -1.76 -8.60
C THR A 45 -4.08 -1.14 -7.28
N SER A 46 -3.43 0.03 -7.32
CA SER A 46 -3.07 0.81 -6.13
C SER A 46 -4.30 1.31 -5.37
N GLY A 47 -5.35 1.71 -6.09
CA GLY A 47 -6.65 2.04 -5.50
C GLY A 47 -7.29 0.83 -4.80
N LEU A 48 -7.23 -0.36 -5.42
CA LEU A 48 -7.69 -1.62 -4.80
C LEU A 48 -6.90 -1.95 -3.53
N ILE A 49 -5.58 -1.80 -3.55
CA ILE A 49 -4.73 -1.98 -2.36
C ILE A 49 -5.14 -1.01 -1.24
N GLY A 50 -5.45 0.24 -1.60
CA GLY A 50 -6.01 1.22 -0.67
C GLY A 50 -7.30 0.71 -0.01
N LEU A 51 -8.24 0.17 -0.78
CA LEU A 51 -9.46 -0.43 -0.23
C LEU A 51 -9.19 -1.63 0.67
N VAL A 52 -8.25 -2.51 0.30
CA VAL A 52 -7.83 -3.64 1.14
C VAL A 52 -7.30 -3.17 2.50
N SER A 53 -6.65 -2.01 2.55
CA SER A 53 -6.16 -1.41 3.81
C SER A 53 -7.29 -1.06 4.80
N MET A 54 -8.54 -0.99 4.36
CA MET A 54 -9.69 -0.80 5.27
C MET A 54 -9.88 -1.98 6.25
N ILE A 55 -9.27 -3.13 6.00
CA ILE A 55 -9.26 -4.27 6.93
C ILE A 55 -8.71 -3.89 8.31
N PHE A 56 -7.82 -2.89 8.38
CA PHE A 56 -7.28 -2.42 9.65
C PHE A 56 -8.32 -1.75 10.54
N GLU A 57 -9.40 -1.21 9.96
CA GLU A 57 -10.49 -0.56 10.71
C GLU A 57 -11.46 -1.55 11.37
N VAL A 58 -11.46 -2.82 10.95
CA VAL A 58 -12.44 -3.81 11.43
C VAL A 58 -11.97 -4.41 12.75
N GLU A 59 -12.72 -4.30 13.84
CA GLU A 59 -12.31 -4.80 15.17
C GLU A 59 -12.44 -6.33 15.35
N ALA A 60 -12.80 -7.07 14.31
CA ALA A 60 -13.16 -8.50 14.39
C ALA A 60 -12.02 -9.47 14.74
N PHE A 61 -10.76 -9.14 14.43
CA PHE A 61 -9.62 -10.05 14.61
C PHE A 61 -8.37 -9.35 15.11
N ALA A 62 -7.43 -10.11 15.70
CA ALA A 62 -6.17 -9.59 16.22
C ALA A 62 -5.33 -8.91 15.13
N MET A 63 -4.54 -7.90 15.52
CA MET A 63 -3.73 -7.09 14.60
C MET A 63 -2.78 -7.94 13.74
N THR A 64 -2.18 -8.99 14.31
CA THR A 64 -1.28 -9.90 13.59
C THR A 64 -1.99 -10.57 12.41
N TRP A 65 -3.22 -11.05 12.59
CA TRP A 65 -3.99 -11.68 11.51
C TRP A 65 -4.35 -10.69 10.42
N LYS A 66 -4.70 -9.46 10.78
CA LYS A 66 -4.94 -8.39 9.79
C LYS A 66 -3.71 -8.11 8.94
N LEU A 67 -2.53 -8.07 9.57
CA LEU A 67 -1.26 -7.85 8.86
C LEU A 67 -0.96 -8.99 7.88
N ILE A 68 -1.13 -10.24 8.30
CA ILE A 68 -0.91 -11.41 7.44
C ILE A 68 -1.88 -11.39 6.25
N ILE A 69 -3.18 -11.20 6.51
CA ILE A 69 -4.20 -11.16 5.44
C ILE A 69 -3.92 -10.00 4.48
N HIS A 70 -3.61 -8.81 5.02
CA HIS A 70 -3.27 -7.64 4.20
C HIS A 70 -2.04 -7.90 3.33
N PHE A 71 -0.98 -8.46 3.90
CA PHE A 71 0.23 -8.82 3.16
C PHE A 71 -0.08 -9.77 1.99
N CYS A 72 -0.84 -10.85 2.25
CA CYS A 72 -1.22 -11.82 1.22
C CYS A 72 -2.08 -11.18 0.11
N LEU A 73 -3.05 -10.33 0.48
CA LEU A 73 -3.93 -9.66 -0.48
C LEU A 73 -3.16 -8.66 -1.35
N VAL A 74 -2.30 -7.83 -0.74
CA VAL A 74 -1.49 -6.86 -1.48
C VAL A 74 -0.49 -7.57 -2.40
N TYR A 75 0.14 -8.65 -1.92
CA TYR A 75 1.02 -9.48 -2.76
C TYR A 75 0.26 -10.05 -3.97
N SER A 76 -0.96 -10.54 -3.74
CA SER A 76 -1.80 -11.11 -4.80
C SER A 76 -2.21 -10.06 -5.83
N ILE A 77 -2.62 -8.87 -5.40
CA ILE A 77 -2.97 -7.76 -6.30
C ILE A 77 -1.75 -7.30 -7.09
N ASN A 78 -0.58 -7.19 -6.46
CA ASN A 78 0.65 -6.79 -7.13
C ASN A 78 1.12 -7.85 -8.14
N SER A 79 0.98 -9.14 -7.82
CA SER A 79 1.27 -10.23 -8.75
C SER A 79 0.32 -10.20 -9.95
N TRP A 80 -0.96 -9.91 -9.71
CA TRP A 80 -1.95 -9.73 -10.77
C TRP A 80 -1.64 -8.52 -11.68
N LEU A 81 -1.23 -7.38 -11.11
CA LEU A 81 -0.78 -6.21 -11.89
C LEU A 81 0.35 -6.58 -12.86
N ASN A 82 1.34 -7.32 -12.36
CA ASN A 82 2.49 -7.75 -13.15
C ASN A 82 2.08 -8.67 -14.31
N LEU A 83 1.09 -9.55 -14.10
CA LEU A 83 0.52 -10.39 -15.15
C LEU A 83 -0.21 -9.55 -16.19
N MET A 84 -1.04 -8.59 -15.75
CA MET A 84 -1.77 -7.69 -16.64
C MET A 84 -0.85 -6.84 -17.51
N ASN A 85 0.31 -6.44 -16.98
CA ASN A 85 1.28 -5.63 -17.70
C ASN A 85 2.21 -6.44 -18.61
N GLY A 86 2.08 -7.78 -18.65
CA GLY A 86 2.92 -8.65 -19.47
C GLY A 86 4.40 -8.65 -19.08
N ILE A 87 4.74 -8.05 -17.92
CA ILE A 87 6.06 -8.18 -17.29
C ILE A 87 6.30 -9.65 -16.98
N THR A 88 5.20 -10.39 -16.80
CA THR A 88 5.20 -11.70 -16.19
C THR A 88 4.20 -12.71 -16.75
N THR A 89 4.54 -14.02 -16.68
CA THR A 89 3.73 -15.16 -17.15
C THR A 89 3.25 -16.11 -16.03
N SER A 90 3.94 -16.17 -14.88
CA SER A 90 3.51 -16.93 -13.69
C SER A 90 2.83 -16.01 -12.64
N PHE A 91 2.06 -16.56 -11.70
CA PHE A 91 1.56 -15.79 -10.55
C PHE A 91 2.56 -15.78 -9.38
N PHE A 92 3.32 -16.88 -9.22
CA PHE A 92 4.44 -16.98 -8.30
C PHE A 92 5.73 -16.96 -9.11
N TRP A 93 6.44 -15.83 -8.99
CA TRP A 93 7.49 -15.46 -9.94
C TRP A 93 8.85 -16.04 -9.60
N SER A 94 9.33 -15.73 -8.40
CA SER A 94 10.64 -16.13 -7.91
C SER A 94 10.72 -15.83 -6.42
N TRP A 95 11.68 -16.46 -5.73
CA TRP A 95 12.01 -16.10 -4.35
C TRP A 95 12.49 -14.64 -4.26
N ASP A 96 13.25 -14.17 -5.25
CA ASP A 96 13.77 -12.80 -5.30
C ASP A 96 12.64 -11.75 -5.32
N PHE A 97 11.58 -11.98 -6.10
CA PHE A 97 10.42 -11.10 -6.15
C PHE A 97 9.69 -11.03 -4.80
N LEU A 98 9.52 -12.18 -4.13
CA LEU A 98 8.89 -12.21 -2.81
C LEU A 98 9.73 -11.44 -1.79
N VAL A 99 11.06 -11.60 -1.83
CA VAL A 99 11.97 -10.86 -0.94
C VAL A 99 11.90 -9.36 -1.21
N GLU A 100 11.98 -8.94 -2.47
CA GLU A 100 11.90 -7.52 -2.85
C GLU A 100 10.56 -6.89 -2.47
N PHE A 101 9.45 -7.59 -2.74
CA PHE A 101 8.11 -7.17 -2.31
C PHE A 101 8.04 -7.03 -0.78
N THR A 102 8.58 -8.02 -0.04
CA THR A 102 8.56 -8.00 1.42
C THR A 102 9.36 -6.83 1.98
N LEU A 103 10.53 -6.53 1.40
CA LEU A 103 11.34 -5.38 1.81
C LEU A 103 10.59 -4.06 1.62
N ILE A 104 9.96 -3.85 0.47
CA ILE A 104 9.19 -2.62 0.21
C ILE A 104 7.98 -2.53 1.13
N TYR A 105 7.27 -3.65 1.34
CA TYR A 105 6.17 -3.71 2.27
C TYR A 105 6.60 -3.29 3.69
N LEU A 106 7.75 -3.78 4.17
CA LEU A 106 8.30 -3.39 5.46
C LEU A 106 8.70 -1.90 5.50
N VAL A 107 9.25 -1.35 4.42
CA VAL A 107 9.57 0.08 4.33
C VAL A 107 8.31 0.94 4.43
N ILE A 108 7.27 0.62 3.66
CA ILE A 108 5.99 1.35 3.70
C ILE A 108 5.37 1.23 5.11
N TRP A 109 5.39 0.02 5.68
CA TRP A 109 4.87 -0.22 7.02
C TRP A 109 5.63 0.58 8.08
N LEU A 110 6.97 0.66 7.98
CA LEU A 110 7.80 1.47 8.86
C LEU A 110 7.46 2.96 8.76
N VAL A 111 7.30 3.49 7.54
CA VAL A 111 6.89 4.88 7.30
C VAL A 111 5.52 5.16 7.94
N LEU A 112 4.56 4.25 7.79
CA LEU A 112 3.24 4.36 8.41
C LEU A 112 3.31 4.29 9.94
N TYR A 113 4.13 3.39 10.48
CA TYR A 113 4.33 3.24 11.92
C TYR A 113 4.92 4.52 12.54
N ILE A 114 5.95 5.09 11.93
CA ILE A 114 6.58 6.34 12.38
C ILE A 114 5.56 7.48 12.35
N ASN A 115 4.83 7.64 11.24
CA ASN A 115 3.81 8.68 11.12
C ASN A 115 2.68 8.53 12.16
N PHE A 116 2.26 7.29 12.42
CA PHE A 116 1.25 7.01 13.43
C PHE A 116 1.75 7.37 14.84
N ASN A 117 2.97 6.99 15.18
CA ASN A 117 3.57 7.28 16.48
C ASN A 117 3.72 8.79 16.72
N HIS A 118 4.18 9.54 15.71
CA HIS A 118 4.23 11.01 15.77
C HIS A 118 2.85 11.62 15.98
N ARG A 119 1.83 11.12 15.27
CA ARG A 119 0.46 11.62 15.42
C ARG A 119 -0.09 11.40 16.82
N VAL A 120 0.11 10.20 17.40
CA VAL A 120 -0.31 9.90 18.78
C VAL A 120 0.42 10.80 19.78
N LYS A 121 1.73 10.98 19.62
CA LYS A 121 2.55 11.84 20.50
C LYS A 121 2.07 13.30 20.46
N ASN A 122 1.78 13.82 19.27
CA ASN A 122 1.27 15.19 19.08
C ASN A 122 -0.14 15.38 19.68
N ILE A 123 -1.01 14.37 19.59
CA ILE A 123 -2.34 14.43 20.22
C ILE A 123 -2.19 14.48 21.74
N ASN A 124 -1.36 13.61 22.31
CA ASN A 124 -1.14 13.55 23.75
C ASN A 124 -0.51 14.85 24.30
N GLN A 125 0.42 15.46 23.56
CA GLN A 125 0.98 16.77 23.91
C GLN A 125 -0.09 17.86 23.93
N LYS A 126 -0.93 17.95 22.88
CA LYS A 126 -2.02 18.93 22.83
C LYS A 126 -3.07 18.74 23.93
N LEU A 127 -3.30 17.50 24.39
CA LEU A 127 -4.18 17.21 25.52
C LEU A 127 -3.55 17.64 26.86
N GLN A 128 -2.25 17.43 27.02
CA GLN A 128 -1.51 17.90 28.21
C GLN A 128 -1.43 19.42 28.29
N GLU A 129 -1.26 20.10 27.17
CA GLU A 129 -1.25 21.57 27.09
C GLU A 129 -2.63 22.19 27.39
N LYS A 130 -3.72 21.50 27.09
CA LYS A 130 -5.09 21.95 27.40
C LYS A 130 -5.54 21.65 28.84
N ASN A 131 -4.88 20.72 29.52
CA ASN A 131 -5.17 20.33 30.91
C ASN A 131 -4.25 21.06 31.92
N LYS A 132 -3.35 21.93 31.46
CA LYS A 132 -2.63 22.92 32.26
C LYS A 132 -3.34 24.27 32.16
#